data_AF-A0A146FWG6-F1
#
_entry.id   AF-A0A146FWG6-F1
#
_cell.length_a   1.000
_cell.length_b   1.000
_cell.length_c   1.000
_cell.angle_alpha   90.00
_cell.angle_beta   90.00
_cell.angle_gamma   90.00
#
_symmetry.space_group_name_H-M   'P 1'
#
loop_
_entity.id
_entity.type
_entity.pdbx_description
1 polymer ?
#
loop_
_entity_poly.entity_id
_entity_poly.type
_entity_poly.pdbx_seq_one_letter_code
_entity_poly.pdbx_strand_id
1 'polypeptide(L)'
;MRPSISSPHPTGLLFCLLGLLYLLSIGYYRSASHRDPTSFFFDPSRAYEKRYSAHRIQEAKSFLTTAGDFPSAAKPSDNTQATICVGIVTVRRRKEQYVGLTVASLLEGLTESERNTIFLDLLIAHTDPFVHPIFSEKWVETLPDRVLLYLNDDNPDYEQIRAWEDGGWYRNKTIYDFTHLMKDCYETGADYVAMIEDDTLAAKGWLSSTLHALDVIQQRTIAGQDWVYLRLFYIDDLLGWNSEEWPRYLAFAFLFWAALTGAIVFAKKRFFKSTPASAICMISFCFIPAFIGLHFMAGRQTMWPIRPGVHEMNKYGCCSQGLVFPRSIVPQFLEHTDLTTDWLVDMMVEKIANRQGWKRYVTVPPVLQHIGATSSKGYGFDKSAKTIWNFRYEEYPY
;
A
#
# COMPACT_ATOMS: atom_id res chain seq x y z
N MET A 1 68.30 0.17 -23.12
CA MET A 1 67.42 0.36 -21.94
C MET A 1 66.10 -0.34 -22.21
N ARG A 2 65.84 -1.49 -21.59
CA ARG A 2 64.51 -2.11 -21.59
C ARG A 2 63.70 -1.45 -20.46
N PRO A 3 62.47 -0.97 -20.68
CA PRO A 3 61.65 -0.48 -19.58
C PRO A 3 61.34 -1.65 -18.67
N SER A 4 61.84 -1.58 -17.43
CA SER A 4 61.41 -2.47 -16.34
C SER A 4 59.97 -2.12 -16.03
N ILE A 5 59.02 -2.88 -16.56
CA ILE A 5 57.63 -2.85 -16.14
C ILE A 5 57.63 -3.31 -14.67
N SER A 6 57.52 -2.37 -13.75
CA SER A 6 57.39 -2.64 -12.33
C SER A 6 56.16 -3.52 -12.12
N SER A 7 56.37 -4.73 -11.59
CA SER A 7 55.28 -5.60 -11.19
C SER A 7 54.34 -4.83 -10.25
N PRO A 8 53.02 -4.80 -10.51
CA PRO A 8 52.10 -4.02 -9.69
C PRO A 8 52.19 -4.49 -8.24
N HIS A 9 52.37 -3.53 -7.32
CA HIS A 9 52.38 -3.82 -5.89
C HIS A 9 51.09 -4.57 -5.51
N PRO A 10 51.13 -5.64 -4.71
CA PRO A 10 49.97 -6.50 -4.43
C PRO A 10 48.75 -5.72 -3.88
N THR A 11 48.99 -4.66 -3.12
CA THR A 11 47.95 -3.71 -2.68
C THR A 11 47.25 -2.98 -3.85
N GLY A 12 47.98 -2.60 -4.88
CA GLY A 12 47.44 -1.93 -6.06
C GLY A 12 46.56 -2.85 -6.91
N LEU A 13 46.97 -4.11 -7.09
CA LEU A 13 46.14 -5.11 -7.76
C LEU A 13 44.81 -5.33 -7.02
N LEU A 14 44.87 -5.44 -5.68
CA LEU A 14 43.70 -5.59 -4.82
C LEU A 14 42.77 -4.37 -4.89
N PHE A 15 43.33 -3.16 -4.92
CA PHE A 15 42.57 -1.94 -5.13
C PHE A 15 41.81 -1.96 -6.46
N CYS A 16 42.48 -2.31 -7.56
CA CYS A 16 41.85 -2.41 -8.87
C CYS A 16 40.73 -3.45 -8.90
N LEU A 17 40.94 -4.62 -8.28
CA LEU A 17 39.94 -5.68 -8.21
C LEU A 17 38.71 -5.27 -7.40
N LEU A 18 38.90 -4.69 -6.21
CA LEU A 18 37.79 -4.21 -5.38
C LEU A 18 37.09 -3.01 -6.02
N GLY A 19 37.83 -2.14 -6.70
CA GLY A 19 37.29 -1.03 -7.49
C GLY A 19 36.41 -1.53 -8.63
N LEU A 20 36.87 -2.54 -9.37
CA LEU A 20 36.08 -3.19 -10.42
C LEU A 20 34.81 -3.83 -9.84
N LEU A 21 34.92 -4.57 -8.73
CA LEU A 21 33.76 -5.16 -8.05
C LEU A 21 32.75 -4.09 -7.60
N TYR A 22 33.23 -2.96 -7.07
CA TYR A 22 32.39 -1.85 -6.68
C TYR A 22 31.65 -1.23 -7.87
N LEU A 23 32.34 -1.00 -9.00
CA LEU A 23 31.73 -0.50 -10.23
C LEU A 23 30.70 -1.48 -10.82
N LEU A 24 31.01 -2.78 -10.81
CA LEU A 24 30.05 -3.82 -11.22
C LEU A 24 28.83 -3.82 -10.30
N SER A 25 29.02 -3.62 -9.00
CA SER A 25 27.92 -3.53 -8.03
C SER A 25 27.04 -2.30 -8.29
N ILE A 26 27.62 -1.15 -8.63
CA ILE A 26 26.86 0.03 -9.07
C ILE A 26 26.03 -0.29 -10.32
N GLY A 27 26.64 -0.94 -11.31
CA GLY A 27 25.93 -1.36 -12.53
C GLY A 27 24.77 -2.31 -12.23
N TYR A 28 24.97 -3.26 -11.33
CA TYR A 28 23.93 -4.17 -10.85
C TYR A 28 22.79 -3.42 -10.16
N TYR A 29 23.06 -2.56 -9.16
CA TYR A 29 22.02 -1.84 -8.43
C TYR A 29 21.28 -0.81 -9.29
N ARG A 30 21.93 -0.22 -10.30
CA ARG A 30 21.23 0.59 -11.30
C ARG A 30 20.15 -0.20 -12.06
N SER A 31 20.35 -1.49 -12.24
CA SER A 31 19.37 -2.38 -12.86
C SER A 31 18.39 -2.96 -11.83
N ALA A 32 18.85 -3.39 -10.66
CA ALA A 32 18.00 -4.05 -9.66
C ALA A 32 17.10 -3.06 -8.89
N SER A 33 17.62 -1.88 -8.54
CA SER A 33 16.95 -0.91 -7.67
C SER A 33 16.16 0.17 -8.42
N HIS A 34 16.05 0.10 -9.76
CA HIS A 34 15.39 1.16 -10.53
C HIS A 34 13.89 1.33 -10.20
N ARG A 35 13.24 0.30 -9.63
CA ARG A 35 11.84 0.35 -9.17
C ARG A 35 11.69 0.60 -7.67
N ASP A 36 12.79 0.70 -6.93
CA ASP A 36 12.77 0.98 -5.49
C ASP A 36 12.73 2.51 -5.27
N PRO A 37 11.61 3.09 -4.84
CA PRO A 37 11.48 4.54 -4.66
C PRO A 37 12.42 5.09 -3.58
N THR A 38 12.95 4.20 -2.73
CA THR A 38 13.86 4.54 -1.63
C THR A 38 15.33 4.47 -2.06
N SER A 39 15.60 4.12 -3.32
CA SER A 39 16.94 4.02 -3.90
C SER A 39 17.39 5.30 -4.59
N PHE A 40 18.69 5.60 -4.51
CA PHE A 40 19.34 6.60 -5.37
C PHE A 40 19.23 6.26 -6.86
N PHE A 41 19.08 4.98 -7.21
CA PHE A 41 18.99 4.51 -8.59
C PHE A 41 17.55 4.48 -9.13
N PHE A 42 16.57 4.96 -8.35
CA PHE A 42 15.18 5.02 -8.77
C PHE A 42 15.02 5.77 -10.10
N ASP A 43 14.36 5.14 -11.06
CA ASP A 43 14.10 5.72 -12.38
C ASP A 43 12.59 5.80 -12.61
N PRO A 44 11.93 6.95 -12.34
CA PRO A 44 10.48 7.07 -12.48
C PRO A 44 9.99 6.82 -13.91
N SER A 45 10.84 7.00 -14.93
CA SER A 45 10.44 6.73 -16.32
C SER A 45 10.21 5.24 -16.60
N ARG A 46 10.84 4.37 -15.81
CA ARG A 46 10.76 2.91 -15.92
C ARG A 46 9.99 2.28 -14.77
N ALA A 47 10.09 2.84 -13.57
CA ALA A 47 9.54 2.26 -12.35
C ALA A 47 8.01 2.17 -12.39
N TYR A 48 7.36 3.24 -12.87
CA TYR A 48 5.91 3.38 -13.00
C TYR A 48 5.32 2.72 -14.25
N GLU A 49 6.11 1.90 -14.95
CA GLU A 49 5.57 1.06 -16.03
C GLU A 49 4.46 0.16 -15.48
N LYS A 50 3.26 0.31 -16.04
CA LYS A 50 2.09 -0.50 -15.69
C LYS A 50 2.18 -1.83 -16.44
N ARG A 51 2.36 -2.91 -15.69
CA ARG A 51 2.46 -4.28 -16.18
C ARG A 51 1.18 -5.02 -15.79
N TYR A 52 1.13 -5.52 -14.56
CA TYR A 52 -0.03 -6.22 -14.02
C TYR A 52 -1.25 -5.30 -13.95
N SER A 53 -1.07 -4.03 -13.54
CA SER A 53 -2.19 -3.07 -13.50
C SER A 53 -2.83 -2.85 -14.87
N ALA A 54 -2.04 -2.83 -15.94
CA ALA A 54 -2.59 -2.64 -17.29
C ALA A 54 -3.47 -3.82 -17.70
N HIS A 55 -3.04 -5.05 -17.37
CA HIS A 55 -3.81 -6.27 -17.59
C HIS A 55 -5.11 -6.28 -16.77
N ARG A 56 -5.03 -6.02 -15.45
CA ARG A 56 -6.20 -5.96 -14.56
C ARG A 56 -7.20 -4.88 -14.98
N ILE A 57 -6.73 -3.73 -15.47
CA ILE A 57 -7.61 -2.68 -16.01
C ILE A 57 -8.36 -3.18 -17.25
N GLN A 58 -7.71 -3.95 -18.12
CA GLN A 58 -8.36 -4.51 -19.30
C GLN A 58 -9.43 -5.54 -18.93
N GLU A 59 -9.14 -6.45 -17.99
CA GLU A 59 -10.11 -7.42 -17.47
C GLU A 59 -11.32 -6.71 -16.84
N ALA A 60 -11.08 -5.73 -15.97
CA ALA A 60 -12.13 -4.93 -15.35
C ALA A 60 -13.00 -4.22 -16.40
N LYS A 61 -12.38 -3.56 -17.39
CA LYS A 61 -13.12 -2.91 -18.49
C LYS A 61 -13.98 -3.91 -19.27
N SER A 62 -13.45 -5.08 -19.60
CA SER A 62 -14.20 -6.12 -20.29
C SER A 62 -15.42 -6.55 -19.47
N PHE A 63 -15.24 -6.78 -18.17
CA PHE A 63 -16.33 -7.14 -17.25
C PHE A 63 -17.41 -6.06 -17.17
N LEU A 64 -17.03 -4.78 -17.03
CA LEU A 64 -17.96 -3.65 -17.02
C LEU A 64 -18.83 -3.55 -18.27
N THR A 65 -18.24 -3.83 -19.45
CA THR A 65 -19.00 -3.70 -20.71
C THR A 65 -20.16 -4.69 -20.80
N THR A 66 -20.04 -5.86 -20.16
CA THR A 66 -21.11 -6.87 -20.10
C THR A 66 -21.97 -6.77 -18.85
N ALA A 67 -21.52 -6.03 -17.83
CA ALA A 67 -22.19 -5.95 -16.53
C ALA A 67 -23.62 -5.43 -16.64
N GLY A 68 -23.88 -4.52 -17.58
CA GLY A 68 -25.22 -4.02 -17.83
C GLY A 68 -26.21 -5.10 -18.25
N ASP A 69 -25.77 -6.23 -18.80
CA ASP A 69 -26.66 -7.30 -19.25
C ASP A 69 -26.93 -8.35 -18.16
N PHE A 70 -26.30 -8.21 -16.99
CA PHE A 70 -26.57 -9.09 -15.86
C PHE A 70 -27.96 -8.81 -15.28
N PRO A 71 -28.64 -9.84 -14.74
CA PRO A 71 -29.84 -9.60 -13.95
C PRO A 71 -29.46 -8.73 -12.76
N SER A 72 -30.34 -7.81 -12.37
CA SER A 72 -30.17 -7.06 -11.12
C SER A 72 -29.94 -8.05 -9.99
N ALA A 73 -28.96 -7.76 -9.13
CA ALA A 73 -28.69 -8.57 -7.96
C ALA A 73 -30.00 -8.77 -7.19
N ALA A 74 -30.35 -10.03 -6.90
CA ALA A 74 -31.49 -10.31 -6.05
C ALA A 74 -31.26 -9.61 -4.71
N LYS A 75 -32.26 -8.91 -4.19
CA LYS A 75 -32.14 -8.29 -2.87
C LYS A 75 -31.66 -9.36 -1.89
N PRO A 76 -30.56 -9.13 -1.15
CA PRO A 76 -30.04 -10.12 -0.23
C PRO A 76 -31.14 -10.56 0.72
N SER A 77 -31.35 -11.86 0.84
CA SER A 77 -32.33 -12.40 1.79
C SER A 77 -31.84 -12.12 3.20
N ASP A 78 -32.75 -11.76 4.12
CA ASP A 78 -32.42 -11.47 5.53
C ASP A 78 -31.67 -12.62 6.24
N ASN A 79 -31.63 -13.83 5.66
CA ASN A 79 -31.00 -15.03 6.23
C ASN A 79 -29.59 -15.34 5.69
N THR A 80 -29.08 -14.63 4.69
CA THR A 80 -27.74 -14.85 4.13
C THR A 80 -26.78 -13.78 4.64
N GLN A 81 -26.06 -14.10 5.72
CA GLN A 81 -25.03 -13.23 6.28
C GLN A 81 -23.78 -13.27 5.39
N ALA A 82 -23.47 -12.17 4.71
CA ALA A 82 -22.21 -12.03 3.98
C ALA A 82 -21.03 -12.11 4.95
N THR A 83 -19.90 -12.67 4.52
CA THR A 83 -18.67 -12.71 5.33
C THR A 83 -18.04 -11.32 5.41
N ILE A 84 -18.09 -10.56 4.31
CA ILE A 84 -17.48 -9.23 4.22
C ILE A 84 -18.42 -8.23 3.57
N CYS A 85 -18.63 -7.09 4.21
CA CYS A 85 -19.26 -5.94 3.58
C CYS A 85 -18.18 -5.05 2.98
N VAL A 86 -18.23 -4.82 1.66
CA VAL A 86 -17.32 -3.95 0.93
C VAL A 86 -18.02 -2.61 0.71
N GLY A 87 -17.63 -1.61 1.48
CA GLY A 87 -18.10 -0.23 1.34
C GLY A 87 -17.19 0.58 0.43
N ILE A 88 -17.76 1.16 -0.64
CA ILE A 88 -17.09 2.11 -1.52
C ILE A 88 -17.82 3.46 -1.46
N VAL A 89 -17.13 4.51 -1.02
CA VAL A 89 -17.58 5.90 -1.14
C VAL A 89 -17.12 6.44 -2.49
N THR A 90 -18.03 6.94 -3.31
CA THR A 90 -17.65 7.61 -4.57
C THR A 90 -18.18 9.04 -4.64
N VAL A 91 -17.31 9.93 -5.10
CA VAL A 91 -17.59 11.36 -5.27
C VAL A 91 -17.30 11.77 -6.71
N ARG A 92 -18.04 12.77 -7.21
CA ARG A 92 -17.85 13.27 -8.57
C ARG A 92 -16.44 13.82 -8.76
N ARG A 93 -15.64 13.14 -9.57
CA ARG A 93 -14.35 13.66 -10.06
C ARG A 93 -14.54 14.51 -11.30
N ARG A 94 -13.59 15.41 -11.59
CA ARG A 94 -13.68 16.35 -12.73
C ARG A 94 -13.38 15.74 -14.10
N LYS A 95 -12.65 14.63 -14.13
CA LYS A 95 -12.13 14.03 -15.37
C LYS A 95 -12.62 12.61 -15.52
N GLU A 96 -11.98 11.70 -14.80
CA GLU A 96 -12.21 10.27 -14.89
C GLU A 96 -12.87 9.79 -13.61
N GLN A 97 -13.93 8.97 -13.74
CA GLN A 97 -14.51 8.24 -12.63
C GLN A 97 -13.88 6.85 -12.61
N TYR A 98 -13.19 6.50 -11.52
CA TYR A 98 -12.48 5.23 -11.41
C TYR A 98 -13.34 4.13 -10.78
N VAL A 99 -14.41 4.50 -10.10
CA VAL A 99 -15.27 3.62 -9.30
C VAL A 99 -15.80 2.40 -10.07
N GLY A 100 -16.15 2.56 -11.34
CA GLY A 100 -16.54 1.44 -12.18
C GLY A 100 -15.43 0.40 -12.24
N LEU A 101 -14.19 0.82 -12.54
CA LEU A 101 -13.03 -0.08 -12.58
C LEU A 101 -12.75 -0.73 -11.22
N THR A 102 -12.90 0.03 -10.14
CA THR A 102 -12.76 -0.49 -8.77
C THR A 102 -13.75 -1.63 -8.53
N VAL A 103 -15.04 -1.37 -8.71
CA VAL A 103 -16.14 -2.35 -8.54
C VAL A 103 -15.90 -3.56 -9.44
N ALA A 104 -15.62 -3.34 -10.72
CA ALA A 104 -15.38 -4.42 -11.67
C ALA A 104 -14.17 -5.28 -11.29
N SER A 105 -13.06 -4.67 -10.88
CA SER A 105 -11.85 -5.42 -10.51
C SER A 105 -12.03 -6.27 -9.25
N LEU A 106 -12.92 -5.86 -8.34
CA LEU A 106 -13.28 -6.60 -7.13
C LEU A 106 -14.15 -7.82 -7.44
N LEU A 107 -15.03 -7.73 -8.45
CA LEU A 107 -16.00 -8.78 -8.78
C LEU A 107 -15.54 -9.70 -9.91
N GLU A 108 -14.70 -9.21 -10.81
CA GLU A 108 -14.20 -9.97 -11.95
C GLU A 108 -13.37 -11.18 -11.46
N GLY A 109 -13.68 -12.35 -12.04
CA GLY A 109 -13.00 -13.60 -11.72
C GLY A 109 -13.48 -14.32 -10.45
N LEU A 110 -14.44 -13.75 -9.70
CA LEU A 110 -15.06 -14.44 -8.57
C LEU A 110 -16.00 -15.54 -9.05
N THR A 111 -15.98 -16.67 -8.33
CA THR A 111 -17.03 -17.69 -8.44
C THR A 111 -18.33 -17.19 -7.81
N GLU A 112 -19.46 -17.82 -8.14
CA GLU A 112 -20.76 -17.50 -7.52
C GLU A 112 -20.71 -17.64 -6.00
N SER A 113 -20.03 -18.68 -5.50
CA SER A 113 -19.83 -18.87 -4.06
C SER A 113 -19.03 -17.74 -3.43
N GLU A 114 -17.98 -17.25 -4.08
CA GLU A 114 -17.19 -16.11 -3.59
C GLU A 114 -18.00 -14.81 -3.65
N ARG A 115 -18.72 -14.55 -4.75
CA ARG A 115 -19.59 -13.38 -4.88
C ARG A 115 -20.65 -13.32 -3.79
N ASN A 116 -21.20 -14.46 -3.39
CA ASN A 116 -22.21 -14.57 -2.33
C ASN A 116 -21.64 -14.31 -0.92
N THR A 117 -20.31 -14.32 -0.74
CA THR A 117 -19.69 -13.93 0.55
C THR A 117 -19.50 -12.43 0.69
N ILE A 118 -19.67 -11.66 -0.39
CA ILE A 118 -19.50 -10.22 -0.44
C ILE A 118 -20.87 -9.56 -0.42
N PHE A 119 -21.03 -8.57 0.46
CA PHE A 119 -22.07 -7.55 0.35
C PHE A 119 -21.41 -6.26 -0.16
N LEU A 120 -21.67 -5.86 -1.40
CA LEU A 120 -21.11 -4.65 -1.99
C LEU A 120 -22.06 -3.47 -1.79
N ASP A 121 -21.63 -2.51 -0.99
CA ASP A 121 -22.36 -1.29 -0.65
C ASP A 121 -21.68 -0.05 -1.25
N LEU A 122 -22.38 0.62 -2.15
CA LEU A 122 -21.87 1.76 -2.91
C LEU A 122 -22.57 3.04 -2.49
N LEU A 123 -21.87 3.93 -1.79
CA LEU A 123 -22.38 5.26 -1.45
C LEU A 123 -22.08 6.24 -2.59
N ILE A 124 -23.15 6.76 -3.23
CA ILE A 124 -23.07 7.93 -4.11
C ILE A 124 -23.09 9.17 -3.23
N ALA A 125 -21.91 9.68 -2.89
CA ALA A 125 -21.73 10.69 -1.85
C ALA A 125 -22.01 12.11 -2.38
N HIS A 126 -23.25 12.38 -2.77
CA HIS A 126 -23.74 13.71 -3.12
C HIS A 126 -25.23 13.86 -2.75
N THR A 127 -25.65 15.02 -2.23
CA THR A 127 -27.08 15.27 -1.89
C THR A 127 -28.00 15.19 -3.11
N ASP A 128 -27.52 15.60 -4.28
CA ASP A 128 -28.13 15.30 -5.58
C ASP A 128 -27.37 14.19 -6.32
N PRO A 129 -27.86 12.93 -6.36
CA PRO A 129 -27.13 11.82 -6.98
C PRO A 129 -26.97 11.97 -8.50
N PHE A 130 -27.86 12.71 -9.18
CA PHE A 130 -27.77 12.93 -10.63
C PHE A 130 -26.57 13.79 -11.04
N VAL A 131 -25.95 14.48 -10.09
CA VAL A 131 -24.68 15.19 -10.31
C VAL A 131 -23.54 14.20 -10.56
N HIS A 132 -23.61 12.99 -10.03
CA HIS A 132 -22.58 11.97 -10.20
C HIS A 132 -22.74 11.23 -11.54
N PRO A 133 -21.77 11.28 -12.47
CA PRO A 133 -21.93 10.71 -13.81
C PRO A 133 -22.31 9.22 -13.84
N ILE A 134 -21.79 8.45 -12.88
CA ILE A 134 -22.04 7.01 -12.82
C ILE A 134 -23.48 6.67 -12.43
N PHE A 135 -24.24 7.58 -11.81
CA PHE A 135 -25.56 7.25 -11.25
C PHE A 135 -26.53 6.75 -12.32
N SER A 136 -26.34 7.21 -13.56
CA SER A 136 -27.13 6.77 -14.73
C SER A 136 -26.54 5.56 -15.44
N GLU A 137 -25.46 4.96 -14.95
CA GLU A 137 -24.82 3.80 -15.59
C GLU A 137 -25.47 2.49 -15.14
N LYS A 138 -25.83 1.62 -16.10
CA LYS A 138 -26.56 0.37 -15.85
C LYS A 138 -25.85 -0.60 -14.91
N TRP A 139 -24.52 -0.56 -14.82
CA TRP A 139 -23.77 -1.42 -13.91
C TRP A 139 -24.03 -1.07 -12.43
N VAL A 140 -24.43 0.17 -12.13
CA VAL A 140 -24.76 0.61 -10.75
C VAL A 140 -26.04 -0.07 -10.24
N GLU A 141 -26.95 -0.45 -11.13
CA GLU A 141 -28.18 -1.16 -10.79
C GLU A 141 -28.00 -2.68 -10.68
N THR A 142 -26.85 -3.20 -11.13
CA THR A 142 -26.65 -4.65 -11.32
C THR A 142 -25.51 -5.23 -10.49
N LEU A 143 -24.41 -4.50 -10.31
CA LEU A 143 -23.23 -5.01 -9.62
C LEU A 143 -23.27 -4.87 -8.09
N PRO A 144 -23.59 -3.69 -7.51
CA PRO A 144 -23.73 -3.52 -6.07
C PRO A 144 -24.94 -4.27 -5.52
N ASP A 145 -24.83 -4.78 -4.30
CA ASP A 145 -25.97 -5.32 -3.55
C ASP A 145 -26.84 -4.18 -3.00
N ARG A 146 -26.21 -3.02 -2.74
CA ARG A 146 -26.86 -1.80 -2.28
C ARG A 146 -26.20 -0.57 -2.90
N VAL A 147 -27.06 0.40 -3.25
CA VAL A 147 -26.65 1.76 -3.58
C VAL A 147 -27.20 2.68 -2.49
N LEU A 148 -26.31 3.21 -1.66
CA LEU A 148 -26.64 4.10 -0.55
C LEU A 148 -26.66 5.55 -1.04
N LEU A 149 -27.69 6.29 -0.63
CA LEU A 149 -27.93 7.69 -0.98
C LEU A 149 -28.24 8.48 0.30
N TYR A 150 -28.03 9.80 0.29
CA TYR A 150 -28.55 10.65 1.37
C TYR A 150 -30.05 10.89 1.13
N LEU A 151 -30.91 10.34 1.99
CA LEU A 151 -32.35 10.57 1.92
C LEU A 151 -32.70 11.81 2.73
N ASN A 152 -33.35 12.80 2.09
CA ASN A 152 -33.69 14.10 2.70
C ASN A 152 -34.63 13.98 3.91
N ASP A 153 -35.63 13.08 3.83
CA ASP A 153 -36.68 12.99 4.85
C ASP A 153 -36.24 12.18 6.09
N ASP A 154 -35.17 11.41 5.99
CA ASP A 154 -34.69 10.47 7.02
C ASP A 154 -33.30 10.80 7.58
N ASN A 155 -32.57 11.75 6.99
CA ASN A 155 -31.22 12.11 7.42
C ASN A 155 -31.20 13.45 8.16
N PRO A 156 -31.05 13.48 9.50
CA PRO A 156 -30.97 14.72 10.28
C PRO A 156 -29.74 15.57 9.91
N ASP A 157 -28.73 14.98 9.29
CA ASP A 157 -27.51 15.67 8.86
C ASP A 157 -27.61 16.22 7.43
N TYR A 158 -28.73 16.01 6.72
CA TYR A 158 -28.85 16.33 5.28
C TYR A 158 -28.50 17.79 4.95
N GLU A 159 -29.04 18.75 5.70
CA GLU A 159 -28.73 20.17 5.50
C GLU A 159 -27.26 20.51 5.83
N GLN A 160 -26.66 19.80 6.79
CA GLN A 160 -25.24 19.95 7.12
C GLN A 160 -24.32 19.40 6.02
N ILE A 161 -24.69 18.25 5.42
CA ILE A 161 -23.99 17.67 4.27
C ILE A 161 -24.06 18.63 3.08
N ARG A 162 -25.26 19.15 2.76
CA ARG A 162 -25.45 20.15 1.70
C ARG A 162 -24.58 21.40 1.95
N ALA A 163 -24.55 21.89 3.20
CA ALA A 163 -23.72 23.04 3.55
C ALA A 163 -22.21 22.76 3.35
N TRP A 164 -21.73 21.54 3.64
CA TRP A 164 -20.35 21.16 3.36
C TRP A 164 -20.05 21.07 1.87
N GLU A 165 -21.00 20.57 1.06
CA GLU A 165 -20.89 20.51 -0.40
C GLU A 165 -20.79 21.92 -1.00
N ASP A 166 -21.73 22.80 -0.66
CA ASP A 166 -21.79 24.18 -1.17
C ASP A 166 -20.60 25.02 -0.71
N GLY A 167 -20.18 24.84 0.55
CA GLY A 167 -19.05 25.56 1.14
C GLY A 167 -17.68 25.02 0.74
N GLY A 168 -17.61 23.89 0.01
CA GLY A 168 -16.34 23.25 -0.38
C GLY A 168 -15.57 22.62 0.78
N TRP A 169 -16.24 22.27 1.88
CA TRP A 169 -15.65 21.64 3.07
C TRP A 169 -15.53 20.12 2.90
N TYR A 170 -14.75 19.71 1.90
CA TYR A 170 -14.61 18.30 1.52
C TYR A 170 -14.04 17.42 2.64
N ARG A 171 -13.31 17.97 3.62
CA ARG A 171 -12.65 17.18 4.68
C ARG A 171 -13.65 16.54 5.65
N ASN A 172 -14.49 17.37 6.28
CA ASN A 172 -15.50 16.91 7.24
C ASN A 172 -16.49 15.97 6.56
N LYS A 173 -16.92 16.34 5.34
CA LYS A 173 -17.78 15.48 4.51
C LYS A 173 -17.13 14.12 4.23
N THR A 174 -15.86 14.06 3.84
CA THR A 174 -15.20 12.76 3.57
C THR A 174 -15.15 11.88 4.83
N ILE A 175 -14.97 12.45 6.02
CA ILE A 175 -15.03 11.70 7.28
C ILE A 175 -16.47 11.22 7.54
N TYR A 176 -17.46 12.09 7.32
CA TYR A 176 -18.87 11.72 7.43
C TYR A 176 -19.21 10.56 6.48
N ASP A 177 -18.86 10.67 5.20
CA ASP A 177 -19.14 9.66 4.18
C ASP A 177 -18.52 8.30 4.56
N PHE A 178 -17.27 8.33 5.04
CA PHE A 178 -16.57 7.13 5.52
C PHE A 178 -17.28 6.47 6.72
N THR A 179 -17.64 7.26 7.73
CA THR A 179 -18.27 6.76 8.96
C THR A 179 -19.72 6.32 8.74
N HIS A 180 -20.46 7.05 7.91
CA HIS A 180 -21.82 6.73 7.49
C HIS A 180 -21.85 5.39 6.74
N LEU A 181 -21.00 5.21 5.73
CA LEU A 181 -20.92 3.94 4.99
C LEU A 181 -20.39 2.79 5.85
N MET A 182 -19.40 3.04 6.72
CA MET A 182 -18.92 2.01 7.64
C MET A 182 -20.03 1.54 8.59
N LYS A 183 -20.89 2.45 9.05
CA LYS A 183 -22.05 2.12 9.88
C LYS A 183 -23.08 1.30 9.09
N ASP A 184 -23.41 1.69 7.86
CA ASP A 184 -24.33 0.93 7.00
C ASP A 184 -23.82 -0.50 6.77
N CYS A 185 -22.54 -0.64 6.42
CA CYS A 185 -21.88 -1.93 6.30
C CYS A 185 -21.89 -2.73 7.61
N TYR A 186 -21.72 -2.08 8.77
CA TYR A 186 -21.82 -2.74 10.07
C TYR A 186 -23.25 -3.27 10.31
N GLU A 187 -24.29 -2.58 9.88
CA GLU A 187 -25.68 -3.00 10.08
C GLU A 187 -26.06 -4.24 9.26
N THR A 188 -25.31 -4.57 8.19
CA THR A 188 -25.50 -5.80 7.40
C THR A 188 -25.26 -7.10 8.17
N GLY A 189 -24.59 -7.04 9.32
CA GLY A 189 -24.20 -8.22 10.09
C GLY A 189 -22.91 -8.89 9.63
N ALA A 190 -22.23 -8.43 8.57
CA ALA A 190 -21.00 -9.06 8.09
C ALA A 190 -19.89 -9.15 9.15
N ASP A 191 -19.08 -10.20 9.10
CA ASP A 191 -17.97 -10.46 10.03
C ASP A 191 -16.84 -9.43 9.89
N TYR A 192 -16.69 -8.88 8.68
CA TYR A 192 -15.71 -7.86 8.35
C TYR A 192 -16.34 -6.72 7.55
N VAL A 193 -15.82 -5.51 7.77
CA VAL A 193 -16.15 -4.30 7.00
C VAL A 193 -14.90 -3.85 6.24
N ALA A 194 -14.90 -3.96 4.92
CA ALA A 194 -13.86 -3.48 4.04
C ALA A 194 -14.24 -2.11 3.49
N MET A 195 -13.48 -1.07 3.88
CA MET A 195 -13.60 0.26 3.30
C MET A 195 -12.58 0.41 2.18
N ILE A 196 -13.06 0.57 0.95
CA ILE A 196 -12.25 0.64 -0.27
C ILE A 196 -12.46 1.98 -0.96
N GLU A 197 -11.37 2.66 -1.34
CA GLU A 197 -11.44 3.90 -2.12
C GLU A 197 -11.85 3.63 -3.57
N ASP A 198 -12.59 4.58 -4.15
CA ASP A 198 -13.18 4.46 -5.49
C ASP A 198 -12.17 4.52 -6.65
N ASP A 199 -10.89 4.72 -6.37
CA ASP A 199 -9.80 4.75 -7.35
C ASP A 199 -8.73 3.68 -7.10
N THR A 200 -9.20 2.47 -6.81
CA THR A 200 -8.36 1.30 -6.57
C THR A 200 -8.58 0.20 -7.59
N LEU A 201 -7.64 -0.73 -7.64
CA LEU A 201 -7.65 -1.86 -8.56
C LEU A 201 -7.28 -3.12 -7.78
N ALA A 202 -8.19 -4.08 -7.73
CA ALA A 202 -7.96 -5.33 -7.01
C ALA A 202 -7.17 -6.34 -7.84
N ALA A 203 -6.24 -7.00 -7.16
CA ALA A 203 -5.53 -8.16 -7.70
C ALA A 203 -6.50 -9.32 -7.89
N LYS A 204 -6.20 -10.18 -8.85
CA LYS A 204 -6.89 -11.46 -9.02
C LYS A 204 -6.74 -12.29 -7.74
N GLY A 205 -7.84 -12.81 -7.22
CA GLY A 205 -7.85 -13.57 -5.96
C GLY A 205 -7.68 -12.71 -4.69
N TRP A 206 -7.95 -11.39 -4.77
CA TRP A 206 -7.87 -10.49 -3.62
C TRP A 206 -8.69 -10.99 -2.42
N LEU A 207 -9.90 -11.52 -2.66
CA LEU A 207 -10.82 -11.96 -1.61
C LEU A 207 -10.21 -13.11 -0.80
N SER A 208 -9.80 -14.21 -1.47
CA SER A 208 -9.17 -15.36 -0.81
C SER A 208 -7.89 -14.95 -0.08
N SER A 209 -7.06 -14.10 -0.70
CA SER A 209 -5.83 -13.59 -0.09
C SER A 209 -6.11 -12.76 1.17
N THR A 210 -7.17 -11.94 1.14
CA THR A 210 -7.61 -11.10 2.26
C THR A 210 -8.15 -11.95 3.40
N LEU A 211 -9.07 -12.88 3.13
CA LEU A 211 -9.66 -13.76 4.14
C LEU A 211 -8.58 -14.65 4.79
N HIS A 212 -7.63 -15.15 4.00
CA HIS A 212 -6.48 -15.89 4.54
C HIS A 212 -5.60 -15.02 5.45
N ALA A 213 -5.32 -13.78 5.06
CA ALA A 213 -4.56 -12.85 5.90
C ALA A 213 -5.29 -12.54 7.22
N LEU A 214 -6.61 -12.40 7.20
CA LEU A 214 -7.44 -12.20 8.40
C LEU A 214 -7.40 -13.41 9.33
N ASP A 215 -7.52 -14.62 8.80
CA ASP A 215 -7.37 -15.87 9.59
C ASP A 215 -5.99 -15.95 10.27
N VAL A 216 -4.92 -15.62 9.54
CA VAL A 216 -3.56 -15.55 10.10
C VAL A 216 -3.45 -14.52 11.23
N ILE A 217 -4.11 -13.37 11.13
CA ILE A 217 -4.14 -12.36 12.22
C ILE A 217 -4.89 -12.94 13.42
N GLN A 218 -6.06 -13.52 13.19
CA GLN A 218 -6.91 -14.06 14.25
C GLN A 218 -6.19 -15.16 15.04
N GLN A 219 -5.45 -16.03 14.36
CA GLN A 219 -4.65 -17.09 14.99
C GLN A 219 -3.45 -16.56 15.79
N ARG A 220 -2.88 -15.41 15.39
CA ARG A 220 -1.72 -14.78 16.06
C ARG A 220 -2.11 -13.87 17.22
N THR A 221 -3.33 -13.37 17.23
CA THR A 221 -3.78 -12.39 18.20
C THR A 221 -4.15 -13.08 19.50
N ILE A 222 -3.44 -12.72 20.58
CA ILE A 222 -3.74 -13.20 21.92
C ILE A 222 -4.96 -12.44 22.44
N ALA A 223 -5.85 -13.13 23.15
CA ALA A 223 -6.98 -12.49 23.83
C ALA A 223 -6.50 -11.27 24.66
N GLY A 224 -7.04 -10.09 24.36
CA GLY A 224 -6.69 -8.81 25.01
C GLY A 224 -5.66 -7.95 24.27
N GLN A 225 -5.19 -8.34 23.07
CA GLN A 225 -4.49 -7.41 22.16
C GLN A 225 -5.41 -6.95 21.03
N ASP A 226 -5.79 -5.68 21.07
CA ASP A 226 -6.70 -5.10 20.09
C ASP A 226 -5.95 -4.69 18.82
N TRP A 227 -6.51 -5.07 17.66
CA TRP A 227 -6.10 -4.60 16.35
C TRP A 227 -7.31 -4.01 15.64
N VAL A 228 -7.06 -3.02 14.79
CA VAL A 228 -8.13 -2.21 14.20
C VAL A 228 -8.43 -2.57 12.76
N TYR A 229 -7.43 -2.86 11.94
CA TYR A 229 -7.66 -3.24 10.55
C TYR A 229 -6.49 -4.02 9.94
N LEU A 230 -6.80 -4.71 8.83
CA LEU A 230 -5.87 -5.21 7.84
C LEU A 230 -5.84 -4.25 6.65
N ARG A 231 -4.64 -3.78 6.30
CA ARG A 231 -4.36 -2.92 5.17
C ARG A 231 -4.12 -3.75 3.90
N LEU A 232 -4.84 -3.41 2.83
CA LEU A 232 -4.75 -4.09 1.53
C LEU A 232 -3.81 -3.42 0.54
N PHE A 233 -3.47 -2.15 0.79
CA PHE A 233 -2.53 -1.35 0.00
C PHE A 233 -1.63 -0.51 0.91
N TYR A 234 -0.35 -0.41 0.55
CA TYR A 234 0.60 0.50 1.18
C TYR A 234 1.52 1.09 0.12
N ILE A 235 2.01 2.31 0.37
CA ILE A 235 2.96 2.98 -0.52
C ILE A 235 4.40 2.56 -0.17
N ASP A 236 5.18 2.15 -1.18
CA ASP A 236 6.57 1.73 -0.95
C ASP A 236 7.51 2.88 -0.56
N ASP A 237 7.17 4.12 -0.98
CA ASP A 237 7.99 5.32 -0.78
C ASP A 237 8.20 5.67 0.71
N LEU A 238 7.21 5.37 1.57
CA LEU A 238 7.31 5.60 3.01
C LEU A 238 8.13 4.55 3.75
N LEU A 239 8.45 3.44 3.08
CA LEU A 239 9.19 2.33 3.66
C LEU A 239 10.69 2.46 3.34
N GLY A 240 11.24 3.68 3.39
CA GLY A 240 12.66 3.97 3.16
C GLY A 240 13.54 3.91 4.39
N TRP A 241 14.77 4.43 4.28
CA TRP A 241 15.69 4.60 5.41
C TRP A 241 15.21 5.74 6.32
N ASN A 242 14.21 5.46 7.13
CA ASN A 242 13.53 6.47 7.96
C ASN A 242 14.46 7.04 9.04
N SER A 243 14.49 8.37 9.16
CA SER A 243 15.44 9.09 10.01
C SER A 243 15.26 8.77 11.49
N GLU A 244 14.07 8.38 11.95
CA GLU A 244 13.82 8.02 13.35
C GLU A 244 14.60 6.76 13.78
N GLU A 245 15.04 5.95 12.82
CA GLU A 245 15.77 4.69 13.06
C GLU A 245 17.29 4.82 12.80
N TRP A 246 17.81 6.04 12.57
CA TRP A 246 19.23 6.27 12.27
C TRP A 246 20.23 5.66 13.26
N PRO A 247 19.99 5.63 14.60
CA PRO A 247 20.96 5.05 15.53
C PRO A 247 21.10 3.55 15.31
N ARG A 248 19.99 2.88 14.96
CA ARG A 248 19.96 1.45 14.66
C ARG A 248 20.72 1.14 13.39
N TYR A 249 20.53 1.95 12.35
CA TYR A 249 21.27 1.81 11.08
C TYR A 249 22.77 1.99 11.29
N LEU A 250 23.17 3.01 12.05
CA LEU A 250 24.57 3.26 12.37
C LEU A 250 25.18 2.12 13.18
N ALA A 251 24.46 1.60 14.18
CA ALA A 251 24.91 0.46 14.98
C ALA A 251 25.16 -0.79 14.11
N PHE A 252 24.24 -1.13 13.20
CA PHE A 252 24.43 -2.25 12.28
C PHE A 252 25.59 -2.03 11.31
N ALA A 253 25.73 -0.82 10.75
CA ALA A 253 26.85 -0.49 9.88
C ALA A 253 28.20 -0.63 10.61
N PHE A 254 28.29 -0.17 11.86
CA PHE A 254 29.48 -0.30 12.68
C PHE A 254 29.80 -1.77 13.03
N LEU A 255 28.79 -2.54 13.44
CA LEU A 255 28.96 -3.97 13.74
C LEU A 255 29.43 -4.76 12.51
N PHE A 256 28.83 -4.49 11.35
CA PHE A 256 29.23 -5.12 10.10
C PHE A 256 30.67 -4.76 9.71
N TRP A 257 31.02 -3.47 9.82
CA TRP A 257 32.38 -3.00 9.60
C TRP A 257 33.39 -3.67 10.54
N ALA A 258 33.11 -3.67 11.85
CA ALA A 258 33.99 -4.26 12.85
C ALA A 258 34.17 -5.77 12.65
N ALA A 259 33.09 -6.49 12.32
CA ALA A 259 33.11 -7.92 12.05
C ALA A 259 33.97 -8.26 10.82
N LEU A 260 33.79 -7.55 9.71
CA LEU A 260 34.58 -7.78 8.49
C LEU A 260 36.05 -7.43 8.68
N THR A 261 36.35 -6.28 9.29
CA THR A 261 37.73 -5.89 9.60
C THR A 261 38.39 -6.88 10.56
N GLY A 262 37.68 -7.34 11.58
CA GLY A 262 38.13 -8.40 12.49
C GLY A 262 38.43 -9.71 11.77
N ALA A 263 37.55 -10.14 10.87
CA ALA A 263 37.73 -11.35 10.05
C ALA A 263 38.96 -11.25 9.15
N ILE A 264 39.20 -10.09 8.52
CA ILE A 264 40.39 -9.85 7.68
C ILE A 264 41.68 -9.91 8.52
N VAL A 265 41.69 -9.27 9.69
CA VAL A 265 42.84 -9.31 10.61
C VAL A 265 43.10 -10.73 11.12
N PHE A 266 42.06 -11.47 11.47
CA PHE A 266 42.17 -12.88 11.88
C PHE A 266 42.72 -13.76 10.74
N ALA A 267 42.18 -13.62 9.53
CA ALA A 267 42.63 -14.37 8.35
C ALA A 267 44.11 -14.05 8.01
N LYS A 268 44.53 -12.78 8.13
CA LYS A 268 45.95 -12.41 8.02
C LYS A 268 46.81 -13.15 9.05
N LYS A 269 46.40 -13.17 10.33
CA LYS A 269 47.16 -13.83 11.39
C LYS A 269 47.29 -15.34 11.14
N ARG A 270 46.23 -15.99 10.63
CA ARG A 270 46.14 -17.45 10.53
C ARG A 270 46.63 -18.04 9.21
N PHE A 271 46.40 -17.36 8.08
CA PHE A 271 46.57 -17.92 6.73
C PHE A 271 47.41 -17.04 5.80
N PHE A 272 47.25 -15.70 5.86
CA PHE A 272 47.85 -14.77 4.89
C PHE A 272 48.86 -13.82 5.54
N LYS A 273 49.92 -14.37 6.15
CA LYS A 273 50.92 -13.59 6.89
C LYS A 273 51.60 -12.49 6.06
N SER A 274 51.65 -12.64 4.74
CA SER A 274 52.27 -11.69 3.80
C SER A 274 51.38 -10.50 3.40
N THR A 275 50.12 -10.42 3.85
CA THR A 275 49.23 -9.32 3.45
C THR A 275 49.68 -7.98 4.07
N PRO A 276 49.98 -6.94 3.25
CA PRO A 276 50.42 -5.64 3.75
C PRO A 276 49.40 -4.99 4.68
N ALA A 277 49.86 -4.31 5.74
CA ALA A 277 48.96 -3.56 6.62
C ALA A 277 48.20 -2.46 5.87
N SER A 278 48.83 -1.84 4.86
CA SER A 278 48.18 -0.87 3.97
C SER A 278 46.97 -1.43 3.23
N ALA A 279 47.00 -2.70 2.84
CA ALA A 279 45.85 -3.37 2.20
C ALA A 279 44.68 -3.53 3.17
N ILE A 280 44.95 -3.86 4.44
CA ILE A 280 43.91 -3.98 5.48
C ILE A 280 43.31 -2.61 5.78
N CYS A 281 44.13 -1.57 5.95
CA CYS A 281 43.64 -0.22 6.18
C CYS A 281 42.78 0.26 5.01
N MET A 282 43.21 0.03 3.77
CA MET A 282 42.46 0.40 2.56
C MET A 282 41.10 -0.33 2.48
N ILE A 283 41.06 -1.64 2.75
CA ILE A 283 39.78 -2.37 2.76
C ILE A 283 38.88 -1.83 3.89
N SER A 284 39.42 -1.71 5.10
CA SER A 284 38.69 -1.31 6.30
C SER A 284 38.14 0.11 6.22
N PHE A 285 38.91 1.06 5.73
CA PHE A 285 38.56 2.49 5.79
C PHE A 285 38.10 3.08 4.46
N CYS A 286 38.24 2.37 3.33
CA CYS A 286 37.74 2.82 2.04
C CYS A 286 36.65 1.91 1.49
N PHE A 287 36.96 0.63 1.23
CA PHE A 287 36.03 -0.24 0.52
C PHE A 287 34.84 -0.68 1.37
N ILE A 288 35.04 -1.10 2.62
CA ILE A 288 33.91 -1.49 3.49
C ILE A 288 32.93 -0.31 3.67
N PRO A 289 33.37 0.92 4.04
CA PRO A 289 32.48 2.08 4.08
C PRO A 289 31.82 2.39 2.73
N ALA A 290 32.54 2.27 1.61
CA ALA A 290 31.96 2.49 0.28
C ALA A 290 30.83 1.49 -0.03
N PHE A 291 31.02 0.20 0.26
CA PHE A 291 29.97 -0.82 0.07
C PHE A 291 28.80 -0.65 1.05
N ILE A 292 29.05 -0.20 2.27
CA ILE A 292 27.98 0.21 3.21
C ILE A 292 27.20 1.38 2.63
N GLY A 293 27.89 2.42 2.11
CA GLY A 293 27.23 3.54 1.43
C GLY A 293 26.40 3.07 0.24
N LEU A 294 26.94 2.18 -0.58
CA LEU A 294 26.22 1.60 -1.71
C LEU A 294 24.99 0.79 -1.28
N HIS A 295 25.05 0.09 -0.14
CA HIS A 295 23.89 -0.61 0.44
C HIS A 295 22.74 0.37 0.74
N PHE A 296 23.03 1.51 1.37
CA PHE A 296 22.01 2.53 1.60
C PHE A 296 21.51 3.15 0.29
N MET A 297 22.42 3.44 -0.65
CA MET A 297 22.06 3.99 -1.97
C MET A 297 21.20 3.02 -2.80
N ALA A 298 21.38 1.71 -2.65
CA ALA A 298 20.57 0.69 -3.33
C ALA A 298 19.10 0.70 -2.89
N GLY A 299 18.77 1.38 -1.79
CA GLY A 299 17.40 1.52 -1.30
C GLY A 299 16.99 0.43 -0.31
N ARG A 300 16.11 0.79 0.62
CA ARG A 300 15.67 -0.08 1.70
C ARG A 300 14.80 -1.23 1.19
N GLN A 301 13.95 -1.01 0.18
CA GLN A 301 13.10 -2.08 -0.34
C GLN A 301 13.88 -3.12 -1.14
N THR A 302 14.94 -2.72 -1.83
CA THR A 302 15.85 -3.62 -2.54
C THR A 302 16.66 -4.44 -1.56
N MET A 303 17.25 -3.79 -0.55
CA MET A 303 18.14 -4.49 0.37
C MET A 303 17.37 -5.30 1.42
N TRP A 304 16.35 -4.70 2.03
CA TRP A 304 15.55 -5.27 3.12
C TRP A 304 14.05 -5.28 2.77
N PRO A 305 13.65 -6.08 1.75
CA PRO A 305 12.25 -6.19 1.37
C PRO A 305 11.41 -6.79 2.50
N ILE A 306 10.18 -6.31 2.66
CA ILE A 306 9.19 -7.00 3.50
C ILE A 306 8.91 -8.36 2.86
N ARG A 307 8.98 -9.43 3.65
CA ARG A 307 8.73 -10.79 3.15
C ARG A 307 7.23 -10.97 2.87
N PRO A 308 6.83 -11.86 1.95
CA PRO A 308 5.42 -12.19 1.78
C PRO A 308 4.75 -12.68 3.07
N GLY A 309 3.46 -12.41 3.23
CA GLY A 309 2.64 -12.75 4.39
C GLY A 309 2.12 -11.52 5.14
N VAL A 310 1.58 -11.77 6.34
CA VAL A 310 1.00 -10.72 7.19
C VAL A 310 2.02 -10.15 8.15
N HIS A 311 2.12 -8.81 8.18
CA HIS A 311 3.04 -8.06 9.04
C HIS A 311 2.31 -6.96 9.82
N GLU A 312 2.82 -6.65 11.01
CA GLU A 312 2.40 -5.44 11.74
C GLU A 312 3.00 -4.20 11.05
N MET A 313 2.17 -3.19 10.79
CA MET A 313 2.56 -1.93 10.14
C MET A 313 1.98 -0.74 10.90
N ASN A 314 2.45 -0.58 12.14
CA ASN A 314 2.04 0.52 13.02
C ASN A 314 2.72 1.87 12.70
N LYS A 315 3.77 1.87 11.89
CA LYS A 315 4.48 3.07 11.45
C LYS A 315 4.75 2.99 9.96
N TYR A 316 4.87 4.15 9.32
CA TYR A 316 5.22 4.26 7.91
C TYR A 316 4.24 3.58 6.96
N GLY A 317 3.08 3.16 7.47
CA GLY A 317 1.93 2.82 6.66
C GLY A 317 1.25 4.11 6.25
N CYS A 318 0.91 4.21 4.97
CA CYS A 318 -0.06 5.20 4.53
C CYS A 318 -1.14 4.58 3.67
N CYS A 319 -2.26 5.27 3.85
CA CYS A 319 -3.31 5.57 2.92
C CYS A 319 -4.50 4.60 3.02
N SER A 320 -5.70 5.13 2.84
CA SER A 320 -6.98 4.47 3.14
C SER A 320 -7.56 3.69 1.96
N GLN A 321 -6.77 3.40 0.92
CA GLN A 321 -7.22 2.75 -0.32
C GLN A 321 -7.99 1.46 -0.07
N GLY A 322 -7.58 0.67 0.93
CA GLY A 322 -8.32 -0.51 1.35
C GLY A 322 -7.96 -0.92 2.76
N LEU A 323 -8.93 -0.85 3.65
CA LEU A 323 -8.81 -1.20 5.05
C LEU A 323 -9.95 -2.15 5.42
N VAL A 324 -9.62 -3.31 5.98
CA VAL A 324 -10.60 -4.30 6.44
C VAL A 324 -10.63 -4.34 7.95
N PHE A 325 -11.77 -3.98 8.52
CA PHE A 325 -12.02 -3.90 9.95
C PHE A 325 -12.77 -5.16 10.40
N PRO A 326 -12.35 -5.84 11.48
CA PRO A 326 -13.17 -6.88 12.10
C PRO A 326 -14.41 -6.23 12.70
N ARG A 327 -15.58 -6.87 12.57
CA ARG A 327 -16.86 -6.35 13.07
C ARG A 327 -16.78 -5.87 14.53
N SER A 328 -16.05 -6.60 15.37
CA SER A 328 -15.95 -6.33 16.81
C SER A 328 -15.35 -4.96 17.16
N ILE A 329 -14.45 -4.41 16.33
CA ILE A 329 -13.80 -3.11 16.61
C ILE A 329 -14.59 -1.93 16.06
N VAL A 330 -15.51 -2.15 15.11
CA VAL A 330 -16.19 -1.07 14.38
C VAL A 330 -16.95 -0.11 15.30
N PRO A 331 -17.76 -0.56 16.28
CA PRO A 331 -18.46 0.36 17.18
C PRO A 331 -17.49 1.25 17.98
N GLN A 332 -16.46 0.64 18.56
CA GLN A 332 -15.44 1.36 19.33
C GLN A 332 -14.63 2.32 18.45
N PHE A 333 -14.33 1.93 17.21
CA PHE A 333 -13.67 2.82 16.24
C PHE A 333 -14.54 4.04 15.95
N LEU A 334 -15.83 3.84 15.66
CA LEU A 334 -16.78 4.91 15.34
C LEU A 334 -16.98 5.90 16.52
N GLU A 335 -17.02 5.41 17.76
CA GLU A 335 -17.09 6.27 18.96
C GLU A 335 -15.94 7.27 19.10
N HIS A 336 -14.77 6.95 18.52
CA HIS A 336 -13.58 7.80 18.57
C HIS A 336 -13.42 8.70 17.34
N THR A 337 -14.34 8.62 16.38
CA THR A 337 -14.34 9.50 15.20
C THR A 337 -14.81 10.90 15.57
N ASP A 338 -14.19 11.91 14.95
CA ASP A 338 -14.49 13.31 15.24
C ASP A 338 -14.60 14.10 13.93
N LEU A 339 -15.84 14.48 13.60
CA LEU A 339 -16.22 15.23 12.41
C LEU A 339 -15.76 16.70 12.46
N THR A 340 -15.31 17.20 13.61
CA THR A 340 -14.89 18.60 13.79
C THR A 340 -13.40 18.82 13.53
N THR A 341 -12.66 17.76 13.22
CA THR A 341 -11.22 17.83 12.98
C THR A 341 -10.87 18.29 11.56
N ASP A 342 -9.73 18.96 11.41
CA ASP A 342 -9.15 19.31 10.10
C ASP A 342 -8.52 18.12 9.35
N TRP A 343 -8.87 16.88 9.72
CA TRP A 343 -8.15 15.68 9.28
C TRP A 343 -8.69 15.14 7.95
N LEU A 344 -7.87 14.32 7.30
CA LEU A 344 -8.28 13.42 6.24
C LEU A 344 -8.57 12.05 6.87
N VAL A 345 -9.36 11.20 6.20
CA VAL A 345 -9.74 9.87 6.71
C VAL A 345 -8.52 9.02 7.07
N ASP A 346 -7.51 8.97 6.20
CA ASP A 346 -6.23 8.29 6.45
C ASP A 346 -5.59 8.76 7.77
N MET A 347 -5.48 10.07 7.99
CA MET A 347 -4.93 10.63 9.21
C MET A 347 -5.79 10.35 10.44
N MET A 348 -7.12 10.41 10.31
CA MET A 348 -8.05 10.11 11.40
C MET A 348 -7.88 8.68 11.88
N VAL A 349 -7.92 7.72 10.95
CA VAL A 349 -7.76 6.29 11.22
C VAL A 349 -6.45 6.02 11.95
N GLU A 350 -5.32 6.56 11.47
CA GLU A 350 -4.01 6.37 12.12
C GLU A 350 -3.95 7.02 13.51
N LYS A 351 -4.54 8.21 13.70
CA LYS A 351 -4.51 8.91 14.99
C LYS A 351 -5.35 8.19 16.04
N ILE A 352 -6.53 7.70 15.67
CA ILE A 352 -7.37 6.89 16.56
C ILE A 352 -6.58 5.63 16.97
N ALA A 353 -6.03 4.89 15.99
CA ALA A 353 -5.27 3.68 16.27
C ALA A 353 -4.06 3.94 17.19
N ASN A 354 -3.31 5.03 16.95
CA ASN A 354 -2.18 5.39 17.81
C ASN A 354 -2.60 5.80 19.23
N ARG A 355 -3.71 6.53 19.39
CA ARG A 355 -4.23 6.94 20.71
C ARG A 355 -4.70 5.75 21.52
N GLN A 356 -5.36 4.79 20.86
CA GLN A 356 -5.89 3.59 21.50
C GLN A 356 -4.86 2.46 21.63
N GLY A 357 -3.67 2.61 21.04
CA GLY A 357 -2.66 1.56 21.02
C GLY A 357 -3.05 0.35 20.16
N TRP A 358 -3.99 0.51 19.23
CA TRP A 358 -4.45 -0.56 18.36
C TRP A 358 -3.42 -0.91 17.30
N LYS A 359 -3.22 -2.22 17.15
CA LYS A 359 -2.34 -2.77 16.12
C LYS A 359 -2.97 -2.66 14.74
N ARG A 360 -2.13 -2.47 13.74
CA ARG A 360 -2.49 -2.39 12.34
C ARG A 360 -1.67 -3.41 11.57
N TYR A 361 -2.35 -4.22 10.77
CA TYR A 361 -1.71 -5.25 9.98
C TYR A 361 -1.72 -4.89 8.50
N VAL A 362 -0.85 -5.51 7.73
CA VAL A 362 -0.78 -5.39 6.27
C VAL A 362 -0.53 -6.76 5.65
N THR A 363 -1.08 -7.00 4.47
CA THR A 363 -0.74 -8.17 3.66
C THR A 363 0.31 -7.81 2.61
N VAL A 364 1.29 -8.70 2.41
CA VAL A 364 2.36 -8.56 1.42
C VAL A 364 2.39 -9.81 0.52
N PRO A 365 2.38 -9.66 -0.82
CA PRO A 365 2.23 -8.42 -1.58
C PRO A 365 0.86 -7.74 -1.33
N PRO A 366 0.71 -6.43 -1.63
CA PRO A 366 -0.60 -5.78 -1.52
C PRO A 366 -1.58 -6.44 -2.49
N VAL A 367 -2.87 -6.42 -2.13
CA VAL A 367 -3.94 -7.00 -2.97
C VAL A 367 -4.78 -5.93 -3.65
N LEU A 368 -4.53 -4.66 -3.35
CA LEU A 368 -5.07 -3.51 -4.08
C LEU A 368 -3.92 -2.65 -4.60
N GLN A 369 -4.21 -1.85 -5.64
CA GLN A 369 -3.33 -0.82 -6.19
C GLN A 369 -4.13 0.46 -6.41
N HIS A 370 -3.51 1.61 -6.15
CA HIS A 370 -4.11 2.90 -6.48
C HIS A 370 -3.96 3.19 -7.98
N ILE A 371 -5.04 3.62 -8.63
CA ILE A 371 -5.07 3.96 -10.06
C ILE A 371 -5.46 5.42 -10.33
N GLY A 372 -5.82 6.16 -9.28
CA GLY A 372 -6.27 7.54 -9.38
C GLY A 372 -5.16 8.51 -9.80
N ALA A 373 -5.23 9.06 -11.01
CA ALA A 373 -4.26 10.06 -11.46
C ALA A 373 -4.63 11.51 -11.06
N THR A 374 -5.86 11.72 -10.55
CA THR A 374 -6.42 13.01 -10.13
C THR A 374 -7.06 12.82 -8.76
N SER A 375 -6.72 13.66 -7.78
CA SER A 375 -7.20 13.50 -6.40
C SER A 375 -8.62 14.02 -6.23
N SER A 376 -9.46 13.30 -5.47
CA SER A 376 -10.76 13.79 -4.99
C SER A 376 -10.63 14.80 -3.83
N LYS A 377 -9.44 14.91 -3.20
CA LYS A 377 -9.17 15.77 -2.04
C LYS A 377 -8.90 17.25 -2.37
N GLY A 378 -9.07 17.67 -3.64
CA GLY A 378 -8.97 19.09 -4.08
C GLY A 378 -7.68 19.46 -4.83
N TYR A 379 -7.55 20.75 -5.19
CA TYR A 379 -6.42 21.29 -5.98
C TYR A 379 -5.07 21.11 -5.27
N GLY A 380 -4.05 20.65 -6.01
CA GLY A 380 -2.66 20.53 -5.53
C GLY A 380 -2.22 19.11 -5.17
N PHE A 381 -3.15 18.16 -5.03
CA PHE A 381 -2.85 16.78 -4.67
C PHE A 381 -2.60 15.85 -5.88
N ASP A 382 -2.81 16.31 -7.12
CA ASP A 382 -2.69 15.49 -8.33
C ASP A 382 -1.27 14.99 -8.59
N LYS A 383 -0.24 15.72 -8.17
CA LYS A 383 1.15 15.26 -8.28
C LYS A 383 1.42 14.10 -7.33
N SER A 384 0.91 14.18 -6.11
CA SER A 384 1.04 13.13 -5.09
C SER A 384 0.19 11.91 -5.43
N ALA A 385 -1.01 12.08 -5.98
CA ALA A 385 -1.88 10.97 -6.38
C ALA A 385 -1.18 10.04 -7.37
N LYS A 386 -0.42 10.59 -8.32
CA LYS A 386 0.33 9.81 -9.32
C LYS A 386 1.51 9.02 -8.75
N THR A 387 1.96 9.35 -7.54
CA THR A 387 3.09 8.67 -6.88
C THR A 387 2.62 7.73 -5.77
N ILE A 388 1.32 7.68 -5.47
CA ILE A 388 0.75 6.64 -4.60
C ILE A 388 0.75 5.34 -5.40
N TRP A 389 1.81 4.56 -5.20
CA TRP A 389 2.06 3.36 -5.99
C TRP A 389 2.73 2.27 -5.16
N ASN A 390 2.38 1.02 -5.42
CA ASN A 390 3.11 -0.12 -4.89
C ASN A 390 3.76 -0.89 -6.03
N PHE A 391 5.08 -0.94 -6.05
CA PHE A 391 5.84 -1.53 -7.15
C PHE A 391 5.75 -3.06 -7.15
N ARG A 392 5.46 -3.68 -6.00
CA ARG A 392 5.28 -5.14 -5.87
C ARG A 392 3.94 -5.61 -6.43
N TYR A 393 2.93 -4.74 -6.50
CA TYR A 393 1.68 -5.06 -7.20
C TYR A 393 1.93 -5.33 -8.69
N GLU A 394 2.96 -4.70 -9.28
CA GLU A 394 3.34 -4.93 -10.68
C GLU A 394 4.11 -6.22 -10.91
N GLU A 395 4.34 -7.04 -9.87
CA GLU A 395 5.06 -8.31 -9.92
C GLU A 395 4.12 -9.53 -9.89
N TYR A 396 2.80 -9.33 -9.76
CA TYR A 396 1.85 -10.43 -9.88
C TYR A 396 1.93 -11.09 -11.27
N PRO A 397 1.73 -12.41 -11.37
CA PRO A 397 1.67 -13.10 -12.65
C PRO A 397 0.36 -12.76 -13.39
N TYR A 398 0.44 -12.59 -14.72
CA TYR A 398 -0.69 -12.37 -15.61
C TYR A 398 -0.49 -13.01 -16.97
#